data_AF-A0A933QGP8-F1
#
_entry.id   AF-A0A933QGP8-F1
#
_cell.length_a   1.000
_cell.length_b   1.000
_cell.length_c   1.000
_cell.angle_alpha   90.00
_cell.angle_beta   90.00
_cell.angle_gamma   90.00
#
_symmetry.space_group_name_H-M   'P 1'
#
loop_
_entity.id
_entity.type
_entity.pdbx_description
1 polymer ?
#
loop_
_entity_poly.entity_id
_entity_poly.type
_entity_poly.pdbx_seq_one_letter_code
_entity_poly.pdbx_strand_id
1 'polypeptide(L)'
;MTATPLHPSIVAMVSLAANIAANHPKKGLCQIERLRGYGVSEEQIDMVVDIARHLRDEAGQMLDAAFDEEAKPVGVPSTAEPVTGCGCSPTAKGNACC
;
A
#
# COMPACT_ATOMS: atom_id res chain seq x y z
N MET A 1 36.55 19.76 -11.34
CA MET A 1 35.09 19.88 -11.09
C MET A 1 34.43 18.69 -11.73
N THR A 2 33.92 17.74 -10.94
CA THR A 2 33.22 16.57 -11.45
C THR A 2 31.87 17.03 -12.00
N ALA A 3 31.74 17.02 -13.33
CA ALA A 3 30.47 17.30 -13.99
C ALA A 3 29.42 16.33 -13.46
N THR A 4 28.32 16.84 -12.91
CA THR A 4 27.19 16.00 -12.54
C THR A 4 26.62 15.43 -13.84
N PRO A 5 26.56 14.10 -14.02
CA PRO A 5 26.13 13.51 -15.30
C PRO A 5 24.67 13.79 -15.62
N LEU A 6 23.89 14.23 -14.63
CA LEU A 6 22.48 14.57 -14.76
C LEU A 6 22.24 16.02 -14.34
N HIS A 7 21.40 16.69 -15.10
CA HIS A 7 20.91 18.02 -14.75
C HIS A 7 20.14 17.98 -13.41
N PRO A 8 20.28 18.99 -12.52
CA PRO A 8 19.63 18.99 -11.21
C PRO A 8 18.11 18.80 -11.24
N SER A 9 17.42 19.26 -12.30
CA SER A 9 15.98 19.03 -12.44
C SER A 9 15.64 17.54 -12.62
N ILE A 10 16.47 16.78 -13.34
CA ILE A 10 16.27 15.33 -13.53
C ILE A 10 16.43 14.62 -12.19
N VAL A 11 17.47 14.97 -11.43
CA VAL A 11 17.69 14.40 -10.08
C VAL A 11 16.51 14.72 -9.15
N ALA A 12 15.96 15.94 -9.23
CA ALA A 12 14.81 16.34 -8.44
C ALA A 12 13.52 15.59 -8.84
N MET A 13 13.28 15.37 -10.14
CA MET A 13 12.14 14.59 -10.63
C MET A 13 12.22 13.13 -10.18
N VAL A 14 13.39 12.49 -10.33
CA VAL A 14 13.62 11.12 -9.87
C VAL A 14 13.45 11.01 -8.35
N SER A 15 13.96 11.99 -7.61
CA SER A 15 13.81 12.05 -6.15
C SER A 15 12.34 12.19 -5.73
N LEU A 16 11.56 13.02 -6.44
CA LEU A 16 10.13 13.16 -6.20
C LEU A 16 9.41 11.82 -6.42
N ALA A 17 9.63 11.19 -7.57
CA ALA A 17 9.03 9.90 -7.90
C ALA A 17 9.37 8.82 -6.86
N ALA A 18 10.65 8.68 -6.51
CA ALA A 18 11.11 7.70 -5.53
C ALA A 18 10.47 7.91 -4.15
N ASN A 19 10.34 9.15 -3.69
CA ASN A 19 9.71 9.46 -2.40
C ASN A 19 8.22 9.11 -2.37
N ILE A 20 7.50 9.34 -3.47
CA ILE A 20 6.09 8.96 -3.59
C ILE A 20 5.94 7.44 -3.65
N ALA A 21 6.74 6.78 -4.51
CA ALA A 21 6.72 5.34 -4.69
C ALA A 21 7.06 4.57 -3.40
N ALA A 22 8.03 5.06 -2.62
CA ALA A 22 8.40 4.47 -1.32
C ALA A 22 7.43 4.79 -0.17
N ASN A 23 6.33 5.51 -0.45
CA ASN A 23 5.39 6.01 0.55
C ASN A 23 6.06 6.78 1.70
N HIS A 24 7.11 7.55 1.39
CA HIS A 24 7.89 8.26 2.39
C HIS A 24 7.02 9.35 3.09
N PRO A 25 7.12 9.55 4.42
CA PRO A 25 6.19 10.43 5.17
C PRO A 25 6.08 11.86 4.64
N LYS A 26 7.16 12.37 4.04
CA LYS A 26 7.23 13.74 3.49
C LYS A 26 6.78 13.85 2.02
N LYS A 27 6.53 12.72 1.33
CA LYS A 27 6.02 12.58 -0.06
C LYS A 27 6.61 13.51 -1.13
N GLY A 28 7.82 14.04 -0.91
CA GLY A 28 8.48 14.90 -1.88
C GLY A 28 7.90 16.33 -2.01
N LEU A 29 7.11 16.82 -1.06
CA LEU A 29 6.42 18.12 -1.21
C LEU A 29 7.38 19.30 -1.43
N CYS A 30 8.55 19.31 -0.77
CA CYS A 30 9.56 20.35 -0.98
C CYS A 30 10.30 20.23 -2.31
N GLN A 31 10.18 19.11 -3.02
CA GLN A 31 10.78 18.89 -4.33
C GLN A 31 9.93 19.52 -5.44
N ILE A 32 8.61 19.62 -5.27
CA ILE A 32 7.70 20.27 -6.24
C ILE A 32 8.08 21.75 -6.40
N GLU A 33 8.23 22.48 -5.29
CA GLU A 33 8.65 23.89 -5.33
C GLU A 33 10.04 24.06 -5.95
N ARG A 34 10.96 23.14 -5.67
CA ARG A 34 12.29 23.15 -6.26
C ARG A 34 12.25 22.91 -7.79
N LEU A 35 11.37 22.03 -8.26
CA LEU A 35 11.19 21.76 -9.69
C LEU A 35 10.63 22.97 -10.44
N ARG A 36 9.67 23.67 -9.84
CA ARG A 36 9.18 24.96 -10.35
C ARG A 36 10.31 25.99 -10.46
N GLY A 37 11.19 26.04 -9.45
CA GLY A 37 12.39 26.88 -9.47
C GLY A 37 13.38 26.53 -10.58
N TYR A 38 13.37 25.30 -11.10
CA TYR A 38 14.16 24.88 -12.27
C TYR A 38 13.45 25.10 -13.61
N GLY A 39 12.23 25.67 -13.61
CA GLY A 39 11.45 25.91 -14.83
C GLY A 39 10.81 24.65 -15.42
N VAL A 40 10.67 23.58 -14.63
CA VAL A 40 9.93 22.37 -15.05
C VAL A 40 8.44 22.71 -15.11
N SER A 41 7.76 22.32 -16.20
CA SER A 41 6.33 22.59 -16.36
C SER A 41 5.49 21.76 -15.37
N GLU A 42 4.33 22.28 -14.97
CA GLU A 42 3.40 21.53 -14.11
C GLU A 42 3.00 20.20 -14.77
N GLU A 43 2.79 20.18 -16.09
CA GLU A 43 2.49 18.96 -16.85
C GLU A 43 3.56 17.87 -16.69
N GLN A 44 4.85 18.24 -16.66
CA GLN A 44 5.94 17.29 -16.42
C GLN A 44 5.96 16.81 -14.97
N ILE A 45 5.70 17.70 -14.01
CA ILE A 45 5.62 17.34 -12.58
C ILE A 45 4.45 16.37 -12.35
N ASP A 46 3.28 16.68 -12.91
CA ASP A 46 2.07 15.86 -12.82
C ASP A 46 2.31 14.46 -13.39
N MET A 47 2.93 14.37 -14.57
CA MET A 47 3.29 13.08 -15.18
C MET A 47 4.21 12.25 -14.27
N VAL A 48 5.21 12.87 -13.65
CA VAL A 48 6.11 12.18 -12.70
C VAL A 48 5.35 11.70 -11.46
N VAL A 49 4.43 12.52 -10.95
CA VAL A 49 3.58 12.18 -9.80
C VAL A 49 2.65 11.01 -10.12
N ASP A 50 2.04 11.01 -11.30
CA ASP A 50 1.10 9.98 -11.73
C ASP A 50 1.80 8.63 -11.92
N ILE A 51 2.97 8.62 -12.57
CA ILE A 51 3.80 7.41 -12.70
C ILE A 51 4.15 6.86 -11.31
N ALA A 52 4.59 7.73 -10.39
CA ALA A 52 5.00 7.30 -9.05
C ALA A 52 3.83 6.78 -8.21
N ARG A 53 2.63 7.37 -8.33
CA ARG A 53 1.42 6.90 -7.67
C ARG A 53 1.00 5.54 -8.21
N HIS A 54 1.00 5.37 -9.53
CA HIS A 54 0.67 4.11 -10.17
C HIS A 54 1.55 2.97 -9.66
N LEU A 55 2.88 3.17 -9.62
CA LEU A 55 3.83 2.17 -9.11
C LEU A 55 3.61 1.83 -7.63
N ARG A 56 3.34 2.84 -6.80
CA ARG A 56 3.06 2.61 -5.37
C ARG A 56 1.79 1.79 -5.19
N ASP A 57 0.75 2.14 -5.92
CA ASP A 57 -0.57 1.54 -5.77
C ASP A 57 -0.58 0.10 -6.32
N GLU A 58 0.12 -0.16 -7.43
CA GLU A 58 0.36 -1.50 -7.95
C GLU A 58 1.14 -2.37 -6.95
N ALA A 59 2.25 -1.86 -6.40
CA ALA A 59 3.01 -2.58 -5.39
C ALA A 59 2.18 -2.85 -4.11
N GLY A 60 1.35 -1.89 -3.69
CA GLY A 60 0.42 -2.05 -2.58
C GLY A 60 -0.59 -3.16 -2.82
N GLN A 61 -1.22 -3.19 -4.00
CA GLN A 61 -2.16 -4.24 -4.38
C GLN A 61 -1.52 -5.63 -4.38
N MET A 62 -0.28 -5.76 -4.84
CA MET A 62 0.45 -7.03 -4.81
C MET A 62 0.74 -7.49 -3.37
N LEU A 63 1.10 -6.55 -2.48
CA LEU A 63 1.34 -6.84 -1.07
C LEU A 63 0.05 -7.25 -0.36
N ASP A 64 -1.03 -6.51 -0.57
CA ASP A 64 -2.34 -6.81 0.01
C ASP A 64 -2.83 -8.19 -0.45
N ALA A 65 -2.66 -8.52 -1.74
CA ALA A 65 -2.98 -9.86 -2.25
C ALA A 65 -2.17 -10.96 -1.55
N ALA A 66 -0.88 -10.74 -1.29
CA ALA A 66 -0.05 -11.70 -0.56
C ALA A 66 -0.49 -11.87 0.90
N PHE A 67 -0.88 -10.76 1.56
CA PHE A 67 -1.45 -10.83 2.92
C PHE A 67 -2.78 -11.56 2.93
N ASP A 68 -3.65 -11.31 1.96
CA ASP A 68 -4.94 -11.98 1.85
C ASP A 68 -4.77 -13.50 1.68
N GLU A 69 -3.80 -13.94 0.88
CA GLU A 69 -3.47 -15.36 0.73
C GLU A 69 -2.98 -16.00 2.05
N GLU A 70 -2.08 -15.34 2.78
CA GLU A 70 -1.54 -15.84 4.05
C GLU A 70 -2.58 -15.79 5.19
N ALA A 71 -3.48 -14.80 5.17
CA ALA A 71 -4.55 -14.63 6.13
C ALA A 71 -5.74 -15.58 5.88
N LYS A 72 -5.76 -16.31 4.75
CA LYS A 72 -6.78 -17.34 4.51
C LYS A 72 -6.73 -18.34 5.66
N PRO A 73 -7.88 -18.64 6.29
CA PRO A 73 -7.91 -19.66 7.33
C PRO A 73 -7.45 -20.98 6.72
N VAL A 74 -6.31 -21.51 7.20
CA VAL A 74 -5.88 -22.87 6.91
C VAL A 74 -7.03 -23.75 7.36
N GLY A 75 -7.72 -24.34 6.39
CA GLY A 75 -8.92 -25.12 6.65
C GLY A 75 -8.63 -26.15 7.72
N VAL A 76 -9.21 -25.96 8.91
CA VAL A 76 -9.63 -27.11 9.70
C VAL A 76 -10.59 -27.84 8.77
N PRO A 77 -10.35 -29.11 8.42
CA PRO A 77 -11.24 -29.82 7.52
C PRO A 77 -12.65 -29.75 8.12
N SER A 78 -13.54 -29.06 7.42
CA SER A 78 -14.95 -29.02 7.77
C SER A 78 -15.51 -30.39 7.41
N THR A 79 -15.42 -31.32 8.35
CA THR A 79 -16.33 -32.46 8.41
C THR A 79 -17.72 -31.87 8.65
N ALA A 80 -18.44 -31.62 7.57
CA ALA A 80 -19.85 -31.35 7.62
C ALA A 80 -20.57 -32.63 8.07
N GLU A 81 -20.83 -32.72 9.38
CA GLU A 81 -22.00 -33.45 9.87
C GLU A 81 -23.09 -32.42 10.20
N PRO A 82 -24.33 -32.58 9.71
CA PRO A 82 -25.40 -31.66 10.03
C PRO A 82 -25.96 -32.04 11.40
N VAL A 83 -25.51 -31.35 12.46
CA VAL A 83 -26.21 -31.38 13.75
C VAL A 83 -26.96 -30.06 13.95
N THR A 84 -28.25 -30.13 13.65
CA THR A 84 -29.28 -29.22 14.12
C THR A 84 -29.15 -29.01 15.63
N GLY A 85 -28.89 -27.77 16.06
CA GLY A 85 -28.97 -27.43 17.49
C GLY A 85 -28.44 -26.04 17.80
N CYS A 86 -29.32 -25.16 18.27
CA CYS A 86 -29.01 -23.82 18.77
C CYS A 86 -27.84 -23.87 19.78
N GLY A 87 -26.75 -23.16 19.47
CA GLY A 87 -25.47 -23.21 20.17
C GLY A 87 -25.43 -22.48 21.51
N CYS A 88 -26.23 -22.94 22.48
CA CYS A 88 -26.05 -22.57 23.88
C CYS A 88 -25.44 -23.77 24.64
N SER A 89 -24.20 -23.67 25.08
CA SER A 89 -23.59 -24.66 25.96
C SER A 89 -24.21 -24.58 27.37
N PRO A 90 -24.68 -25.69 27.97
CA PRO A 90 -25.19 -25.67 29.34
C PRO A 90 -24.05 -25.37 30.31
N THR A 91 -24.27 -24.45 31.24
CA THR A 91 -23.33 -24.19 32.34
C THR A 91 -23.23 -25.44 33.23
N ALA A 92 -22.11 -25.61 33.95
CA ALA A 92 -21.75 -26.81 34.72
C ALA A 92 -22.76 -27.34 35.79
N LYS A 93 -23.96 -26.75 35.89
CA LYS A 93 -25.08 -27.22 36.71
C LYS A 93 -26.33 -27.65 35.91
N GLY A 94 -26.24 -27.75 34.57
CA GLY A 94 -27.21 -28.51 33.77
C GLY A 94 -28.55 -27.84 33.48
N ASN A 95 -28.70 -26.52 33.63
CA ASN A 95 -29.91 -25.84 33.15
C ASN A 95 -29.74 -25.30 31.73
N ALA A 96 -30.78 -25.44 30.91
CA ALA A 96 -30.85 -24.93 29.54
C ALA A 96 -30.98 -23.40 29.51
N CYS A 97 -30.31 -22.75 28.54
CA CYS A 97 -30.44 -21.31 28.28
C CYS A 97 -31.81 -21.00 27.65
N CYS A 98 -32.51 -20.02 28.25
CA CYS A 98 -33.49 -19.17 27.57
C CYS A 98 -32.92 -17.76 27.52
#